data_AF-G9KN12-F1
#
_entry.id   AF-G9KN12-F1
#
_cell.length_a   1.000
_cell.length_b   1.000
_cell.length_c   1.000
_cell.angle_alpha   90.00
_cell.angle_beta   90.00
_cell.angle_gamma   90.00
#
_symmetry.space_group_name_H-M   'P 1'
#
loop_
_entity.id
_entity.type
_entity.pdbx_description
1 polymer ?
#
loop_
_entity_poly.entity_id
_entity_poly.type
_entity_poly.pdbx_seq_one_letter_code
_entity_poly.pdbx_strand_id
1 'polypeptide(L)'
;ECHNYIRVLVPWDSQTLLACGTNSFSPVCRSYGITSLQQEGEELSGQARCPFDATQSNVAVFAEGSLYSATAADFQASDAVVYRSLGPQPPLRSA
;
A
#
# COMPACT_ATOMS: atom_id res chain seq x y z
N GLU A 1 4.23 -17.62 8.36
CA GLU A 1 4.05 -16.69 7.22
C GLU A 1 2.64 -16.10 7.12
N CYS A 2 1.61 -16.73 7.68
CA CYS A 2 0.26 -16.14 7.76
C CYS A 2 0.15 -15.11 8.90
N HIS A 3 0.96 -14.05 8.80
CA HIS A 3 0.87 -12.88 9.67
C HIS A 3 0.73 -11.63 8.83
N ASN A 4 0.45 -10.51 9.50
CA ASN A 4 0.50 -9.21 8.88
C ASN A 4 1.92 -8.63 8.99
N TYR A 5 2.67 -8.64 7.89
CA TYR A 5 3.98 -8.01 7.79
C TYR A 5 3.80 -6.62 7.18
N ILE A 6 4.25 -5.57 7.87
CA ILE A 6 4.18 -4.20 7.35
C ILE A 6 5.23 -4.03 6.26
N ARG A 7 4.79 -3.66 5.05
CA ARG A 7 5.64 -3.53 3.85
C ARG A 7 5.60 -2.14 3.23
N VAL A 8 4.60 -1.34 3.61
CA VAL A 8 4.49 0.08 3.27
C VAL A 8 4.24 0.83 4.56
N LEU A 9 5.04 1.85 4.80
CA LEU A 9 4.84 2.83 5.86
C LEU A 9 5.37 4.16 5.35
N VAL A 10 4.47 5.01 4.85
CA VAL A 10 4.84 6.26 4.19
C VAL A 10 3.95 7.41 4.69
N PRO A 11 4.49 8.63 4.85
CA PRO A 11 3.65 9.79 5.12
C PRO A 11 2.76 10.07 3.91
N TRP A 12 1.45 10.16 4.16
CA TRP A 12 0.50 10.69 3.17
C TRP A 12 0.62 12.21 3.16
N ASP A 13 0.56 12.82 4.34
CA ASP A 13 0.73 14.25 4.56
C ASP A 13 1.48 14.50 5.89
N SER A 14 1.40 15.72 6.43
CA SER A 14 2.09 16.10 7.67
C SER A 14 1.50 15.51 8.95
N GLN A 15 0.28 14.95 8.89
CA GLN A 15 -0.45 14.42 10.05
C GLN A 15 -0.82 12.95 9.91
N THR A 16 -0.87 12.41 8.69
CA THR A 16 -1.33 11.06 8.43
C THR A 16 -0.25 10.18 7.78
N LEU A 17 -0.10 8.97 8.30
CA LEU A 17 0.69 7.87 7.75
C LEU A 17 -0.21 6.89 7.01
N LEU A 18 0.20 6.45 5.83
CA LEU A 18 -0.35 5.25 5.21
C LEU A 18 0.52 4.06 5.58
N ALA A 19 -0.09 3.05 6.21
CA ALA A 19 0.54 1.77 6.48
C ALA A 19 -0.18 0.66 5.72
N CYS A 20 0.56 -0.17 4.99
CA CYS A 20 0.03 -1.38 4.38
C CYS A 20 0.85 -2.60 4.80
N GLY A 21 0.14 -3.71 4.97
CA GLY A 21 0.78 -4.98 5.26
C GLY A 21 0.15 -6.14 4.51
N THR A 22 0.90 -7.24 4.46
CA THR A 22 0.53 -8.47 3.74
C THR A 22 -0.77 -9.08 4.24
N ASN A 23 -1.10 -8.85 5.52
CA ASN A 23 -2.30 -9.32 6.18
C ASN A 23 -2.65 -10.77 5.82
N SER A 24 -1.68 -11.68 6.06
CA SER A 24 -1.80 -13.11 5.74
C SER A 24 -2.16 -13.40 4.29
N PHE A 25 -1.41 -12.80 3.36
CA PHE A 25 -1.63 -12.90 1.91
C PHE A 25 -2.99 -12.33 1.45
N SER A 26 -3.51 -11.35 2.16
CA SER A 26 -4.68 -10.58 1.77
C SER A 26 -4.41 -9.10 2.06
N PRO A 27 -3.53 -8.46 1.27
CA PRO A 27 -2.92 -7.18 1.62
C PRO A 27 -3.96 -6.09 1.87
N VAL A 28 -3.76 -5.33 2.94
CA VAL A 28 -4.65 -4.25 3.40
C VAL A 28 -3.81 -3.02 3.76
N CYS A 29 -4.35 -1.84 3.45
CA CYS A 29 -3.82 -0.54 3.82
C CYS A 29 -4.75 0.16 4.82
N ARG A 30 -4.17 0.94 5.72
CA ARG A 30 -4.87 1.76 6.72
C ARG A 30 -4.15 3.10 6.88
N SER A 31 -4.93 4.15 7.15
CA SER A 31 -4.38 5.44 7.56
C SER A 31 -4.24 5.50 9.08
N TYR A 32 -3.20 6.17 9.55
CA TYR A 32 -2.89 6.35 10.97
C TYR A 32 -2.48 7.79 11.24
N GLY A 33 -2.92 8.35 12.37
CA GLY A 33 -2.38 9.62 12.85
C GLY A 33 -0.89 9.46 13.21
N ILE A 34 -0.02 10.34 12.69
CA ILE A 34 1.45 10.20 12.83
C ILE A 34 1.92 10.27 14.28
N THR A 35 1.20 11.01 15.13
CA THR A 35 1.51 11.17 16.56
C THR A 35 0.79 10.16 17.44
N SER A 36 -0.47 9.84 17.13
CA SER A 36 -1.31 8.95 17.95
C SER A 36 -1.10 7.48 17.64
N LEU A 37 -0.67 7.16 16.40
CA LEU A 37 -0.66 5.82 15.83
C LEU A 37 -2.01 5.10 15.93
N GLN A 38 -3.10 5.87 16.04
CA GLN A 38 -4.46 5.35 15.98
C GLN A 38 -4.93 5.33 14.54
N GLN A 39 -5.66 4.28 14.17
CA GLN A 39 -6.23 4.16 12.84
C GLN A 39 -7.24 5.28 12.59
N GLU A 40 -7.18 5.84 11.39
CA GLU A 40 -8.09 6.87 10.91
C GLU A 40 -8.87 6.31 9.71
N GLY A 41 -10.21 6.37 9.78
CA GLY A 41 -11.08 5.95 8.69
C GLY A 41 -11.10 4.44 8.44
N GLU A 42 -11.58 4.10 7.24
CA GLU A 42 -11.82 2.72 6.80
C GLU A 42 -10.57 2.06 6.21
N GLU A 43 -10.59 0.73 6.19
CA GLU A 43 -9.55 -0.05 5.53
C GLU A 43 -9.63 0.09 4.00
N LEU A 44 -8.47 0.09 3.37
CA LEU A 44 -8.32 0.15 1.92
C LEU A 44 -7.70 -1.15 1.42
N SER A 45 -8.09 -1.59 0.23
CA SER A 45 -7.42 -2.73 -0.43
C SER A 45 -5.91 -2.44 -0.59
N GLY A 46 -5.07 -3.38 -0.21
CA GLY A 46 -3.63 -3.32 -0.43
C GLY A 46 -3.20 -3.85 -1.81
N GLN A 47 -4.12 -4.38 -2.62
CA GLN A 47 -3.79 -4.91 -3.94
C GLN A 47 -3.14 -3.83 -4.82
N ALA A 48 -2.06 -4.21 -5.52
CA ALA A 48 -1.19 -3.33 -6.31
C ALA A 48 -0.46 -2.22 -5.52
N ARG A 49 -0.61 -2.16 -4.19
CA ARG A 49 0.05 -1.19 -3.29
C ARG A 49 1.02 -1.85 -2.31
N CYS A 50 0.70 -3.07 -1.88
CA CYS A 50 1.44 -3.88 -0.93
C CYS A 50 1.49 -5.32 -1.45
N PRO A 51 2.62 -6.02 -1.28
CA PRO A 51 2.73 -7.41 -1.72
C PRO A 51 1.87 -8.34 -0.86
N PHE A 52 1.56 -9.51 -1.42
CA PHE A 52 0.88 -10.60 -0.73
C PHE A 52 1.84 -11.34 0.22
N ASP A 53 3.11 -11.49 -0.19
CA ASP A 53 4.15 -12.20 0.55
C ASP A 53 5.21 -11.22 1.10
N ALA A 54 5.69 -11.45 2.32
CA ALA A 54 6.70 -10.60 2.96
C ALA A 54 8.09 -10.69 2.30
N THR A 55 8.35 -11.74 1.52
CA THR A 55 9.61 -11.94 0.78
C THR A 55 9.66 -11.13 -0.52
N GLN A 56 8.51 -10.69 -1.04
CA GLN A 56 8.43 -9.92 -2.28
C GLN A 56 8.89 -8.48 -2.08
N SER A 57 9.69 -7.98 -3.03
CA SER A 57 10.13 -6.58 -3.04
C SER A 57 8.98 -5.65 -3.46
N ASN A 58 8.95 -4.45 -2.89
CA ASN A 58 7.95 -3.44 -3.22
C ASN A 58 8.51 -2.03 -3.11
N VAL A 59 7.85 -1.08 -3.76
CA VAL A 59 8.08 0.37 -3.65
C VAL A 59 6.74 1.04 -3.37
N ALA A 60 6.74 2.06 -2.52
CA ALA A 60 5.59 2.93 -2.30
C ALA A 60 6.08 4.34 -1.95
N VAL A 61 5.51 5.37 -2.58
CA VAL A 61 5.84 6.78 -2.32
C VAL A 61 4.65 7.66 -2.64
N PHE A 62 4.39 8.67 -1.81
CA PHE A 62 3.48 9.75 -2.16
C PHE A 62 4.23 10.86 -2.89
N ALA A 63 3.66 11.31 -4.01
CA ALA A 63 4.13 12.48 -4.74
C ALA A 63 2.91 13.21 -5.33
N GLU A 64 2.87 14.54 -5.19
CA GLU A 64 1.77 15.37 -5.69
C GLU A 64 0.37 14.84 -5.29
N GLY A 65 0.24 14.41 -4.03
CA GLY A 65 -1.00 13.89 -3.46
C GLY A 65 -1.47 12.53 -3.98
N SER A 66 -0.64 11.81 -4.77
CA SER A 66 -0.94 10.47 -5.27
C SER A 66 0.06 9.45 -4.75
N LEU A 67 -0.42 8.24 -4.43
CA LEU A 67 0.43 7.10 -4.11
C LEU A 67 0.92 6.45 -5.41
N TYR A 68 2.22 6.35 -5.56
CA TYR A 68 2.89 5.54 -6.58
C TYR A 68 3.46 4.29 -5.91
N SER A 69 3.16 3.13 -6.45
CA SER A 69 3.60 1.84 -5.93
C SER A 69 4.12 0.93 -7.04
N ALA A 70 5.04 0.03 -6.68
CA ALA A 70 5.46 -1.06 -7.55
C ALA A 70 5.50 -2.37 -6.73
N THR A 71 4.73 -3.36 -7.15
CA THR A 71 4.60 -4.67 -6.46
C THR A 71 3.90 -5.68 -7.38
N ALA A 72 3.73 -6.92 -6.92
CA ALA A 72 2.79 -7.87 -7.51
C ALA A 72 1.32 -7.49 -7.19
N ALA A 73 0.46 -7.54 -8.19
CA ALA A 73 -0.98 -7.30 -8.06
C ALA A 73 -1.79 -8.58 -7.77
N ASP A 74 -1.19 -9.75 -7.91
CA ASP A 74 -1.81 -11.06 -7.69
C ASP A 74 -1.02 -11.91 -6.67
N PHE A 75 -1.69 -12.93 -6.13
CA PHE A 75 -1.11 -13.82 -5.13
C PHE A 75 0.09 -14.62 -5.68
N GLN A 76 0.06 -15.00 -6.96
CA GLN A 76 1.12 -15.79 -7.60
C GLN A 76 2.37 -14.97 -7.96
N ALA A 77 2.32 -13.64 -7.77
CA ALA A 77 3.36 -12.71 -8.19
C ALA A 77 3.65 -12.71 -9.69
N SER A 78 2.66 -13.06 -10.51
CA SER A 78 2.77 -13.10 -11.96
C SER A 78 2.48 -11.75 -12.60
N ASP A 79 1.65 -10.91 -11.96
CA ASP A 79 1.24 -9.60 -12.43
C ASP A 79 2.03 -8.50 -11.70
N ALA A 80 3.28 -8.27 -12.13
CA ALA A 80 4.09 -7.17 -11.62
C ALA A 80 3.59 -5.84 -12.21
N VAL A 81 3.32 -4.86 -11.33
CA VAL A 81 2.68 -3.60 -11.74
C VAL A 81 3.38 -2.39 -11.15
N VAL A 82 3.48 -1.31 -11.94
CA VAL A 82 3.65 0.05 -11.43
C VAL A 82 2.29 0.72 -11.43
N TYR A 83 1.83 1.14 -10.26
CA TYR A 83 0.46 1.60 -10.02
C TYR A 83 0.44 3.00 -9.39
N ARG A 84 -0.49 3.84 -9.84
CA ARG A 84 -0.78 5.14 -9.23
C ARG A 84 -2.22 5.17 -8.75
N SER A 85 -2.46 5.56 -7.49
CA SER A 85 -3.80 5.65 -6.91
C SER A 85 -3.88 6.65 -5.74
N LEU A 86 -5.05 6.72 -5.08
CA LEU A 86 -5.33 7.54 -3.88
C LEU A 86 -5.21 9.07 -4.06
N GLY A 87 -4.96 9.54 -5.27
CA GLY A 87 -4.89 10.96 -5.61
C GLY A 87 -6.10 11.48 -6.39
N PRO A 88 -6.08 12.77 -6.77
CA PRO A 88 -7.18 13.42 -7.48
C PRO A 88 -7.36 12.93 -8.93
N GLN A 89 -6.33 12.31 -9.49
CA GLN A 89 -6.36 11.77 -10.84
C GLN A 89 -6.83 10.31 -10.84
N PRO A 90 -7.44 9.82 -11.94
CA PRO A 90 -7.81 8.42 -12.07
C PRO A 90 -6.61 7.48 -11.84
N PRO A 91 -6.87 6.27 -11.30
CA PRO A 91 -5.83 5.26 -11.15
C PRO A 91 -5.22 4.88 -12.49
N LEU A 92 -3.90 4.67 -12.50
CA LEU A 92 -3.15 4.21 -13.68
C LEU A 92 -2.31 3.01 -13.31
N ARG A 93 -2.17 2.05 -14.23
CA ARG A 93 -1.27 0.90 -14.08
C ARG A 93 -0.42 0.71 -15.33
N SER A 94 0.76 0.14 -15.18
CA SER A 94 1.53 -0.40 -16.32
C SER A 94 0.75 -1.52 -17.01
N ALA A 95 1.00 -1.65 -18.31
CA ALA A 95 0.49 -2.75 -19.15
C ALA A 95 1.19 -4.07 -18.82
#